data_AF-A0A7N2MEG6-F1
#
_entry.id   AF-A0A7N2MEG6-F1
#
_cell.length_a   1.000
_cell.length_b   1.000
_cell.length_c   1.000
_cell.angle_alpha   90.00
_cell.angle_beta   90.00
_cell.angle_gamma   90.00
#
_symmetry.space_group_name_H-M   'P 1'
#
loop_
_entity.id
_entity.type
_entity.pdbx_description
1 polymer ?
#
loop_
_entity_poly.entity_id
_entity_poly.type
_entity_poly.pdbx_seq_one_letter_code
_entity_poly.pdbx_strand_id
1 'polypeptide(L)'
;MEQSPGHLLIQFNVSDLEKATKGFKPSYKIGEGDFGAFYKGIIKLSGKRTHVLIQQIQGHVLKAKSDHSWVKELNTIAAMKHQNLVNLIGYCLSEGVRFAVGECKCYKSLSHCLLKGSLSWGKRLVVVQDAARALAYLHEHQIVLSLSSSSIVVDNDLKGKLFDLPSSRLDTSPVSI
;
A
#
# COMPACT_ATOMS: atom_id res chain seq x y z
N MET A 1 23.55 8.51 16.69
CA MET A 1 22.27 8.37 15.96
C MET A 1 21.84 9.76 15.54
N GLU A 2 22.32 10.23 14.40
CA GLU A 2 21.94 11.55 13.86
C GLU A 2 20.64 11.39 13.08
N GLN A 3 19.56 11.99 13.58
CA GLN A 3 18.35 12.17 12.80
C GLN A 3 18.55 13.41 11.91
N SER A 4 18.65 13.19 10.60
CA SER A 4 18.56 14.25 9.61
C SER A 4 17.08 14.63 9.38
N PRO A 5 16.73 15.92 9.31
CA PRO A 5 15.34 16.36 9.17
C PRO A 5 14.91 16.23 7.70
N GLY A 6 14.03 15.29 7.36
CA GLY A 6 13.50 15.21 6.00
C GLY A 6 12.70 13.98 5.59
N HIS A 7 12.68 12.88 6.35
CA HIS A 7 11.93 11.68 5.96
C HIS A 7 10.73 11.42 6.88
N LEU A 8 9.52 11.49 6.29
CA LEU A 8 8.25 11.14 6.94
C LEU A 8 8.10 9.63 7.21
N LEU A 9 8.98 8.81 6.63
CA LEU A 9 8.85 7.36 6.56
C LEU A 9 9.99 6.64 7.28
N ILE A 10 9.65 5.58 7.98
CA ILE A 10 10.61 4.69 8.63
C ILE A 10 11.18 3.71 7.59
N GLN A 11 12.51 3.62 7.50
CA GLN A 11 13.15 2.55 6.74
C GLN A 11 13.28 1.30 7.63
N PHE A 12 12.53 0.26 7.29
CA PHE A 12 12.57 -1.05 7.93
C PHE A 12 13.61 -1.96 7.27
N ASN A 13 14.10 -2.92 8.04
CA ASN A 13 14.84 -4.05 7.49
C ASN A 13 13.87 -5.17 7.09
N VAL A 14 14.28 -6.03 6.14
CA VAL A 14 13.46 -7.17 5.71
C VAL A 14 13.11 -8.09 6.89
N SER A 15 14.03 -8.23 7.85
CA SER A 15 13.83 -9.03 9.06
C SER A 15 12.73 -8.49 9.98
N ASP A 16 12.45 -7.18 9.96
CA ASP A 16 11.32 -6.60 10.67
C ASP A 16 10.00 -7.03 10.03
N LEU A 17 9.95 -7.02 8.70
CA LEU A 17 8.79 -7.43 7.91
C LEU A 17 8.54 -8.94 7.99
N GLU A 18 9.61 -9.75 8.00
CA GLU A 18 9.55 -11.19 8.23
C GLU A 18 8.95 -11.48 9.61
N LYS A 19 9.44 -10.84 10.68
CA LYS A 19 8.86 -10.99 12.02
C LYS A 19 7.39 -10.60 12.04
N ALA A 20 7.03 -9.49 11.41
CA ALA A 20 5.67 -8.98 11.37
C ALA A 20 4.68 -9.93 10.67
N THR A 21 5.16 -10.66 9.65
CA THR A 21 4.37 -11.56 8.79
C THR A 21 4.60 -13.04 9.09
N LYS A 22 5.38 -13.36 10.14
CA LYS A 22 5.84 -14.71 10.48
C LYS A 22 6.55 -15.42 9.32
N GLY A 23 7.39 -14.69 8.58
CA GLY A 23 8.12 -15.16 7.41
C GLY A 23 7.25 -15.20 6.15
N PHE A 24 6.46 -14.15 5.92
CA PHE A 24 5.56 -14.02 4.76
C PHE A 24 4.64 -15.23 4.54
N LYS A 25 4.19 -15.86 5.64
CA LYS A 25 3.36 -17.06 5.57
C LYS A 25 2.06 -16.82 4.78
N PRO A 26 1.55 -17.81 4.03
CA PRO A 26 0.29 -17.68 3.28
C PRO A 26 -0.91 -17.22 4.12
N SER A 27 -0.96 -17.57 5.41
CA SER A 27 -2.01 -17.13 6.33
C SER A 27 -2.00 -15.62 6.63
N TYR A 28 -0.89 -14.95 6.35
CA TYR A 28 -0.73 -13.50 6.45
C TYR A 28 -0.94 -12.79 5.10
N LYS A 29 -0.97 -13.52 3.98
CA LYS A 29 -1.30 -12.97 2.66
C LYS A 29 -2.79 -12.57 2.63
N ILE A 30 -3.05 -11.33 2.25
CA ILE A 30 -4.41 -10.78 2.17
C ILE A 30 -4.88 -10.54 0.75
N GLY A 31 -3.97 -10.51 -0.21
CA GLY A 31 -4.26 -10.30 -1.62
C GLY A 31 -3.00 -10.38 -2.47
N GLU A 32 -3.19 -10.31 -3.78
CA GLU A 32 -2.15 -10.29 -4.81
C GLU A 32 -2.59 -9.30 -5.88
N GLY A 33 -1.71 -8.38 -6.24
CA GLY A 33 -1.92 -7.42 -7.31
C GLY A 33 -0.84 -7.57 -8.37
N ASP A 34 -0.92 -6.71 -9.38
CA ASP A 34 -0.10 -6.82 -10.59
C ASP A 34 1.41 -6.66 -10.31
N PHE A 35 1.75 -6.00 -9.19
CA PHE A 35 3.12 -5.69 -8.80
C PHE A 35 3.65 -6.55 -7.65
N GLY A 36 2.84 -7.46 -7.12
CA GLY A 36 3.24 -8.39 -6.06
C GLY A 36 2.16 -8.64 -5.01
N ALA A 37 2.57 -9.05 -3.82
CA ALA A 37 1.68 -9.58 -2.80
C ALA A 37 1.43 -8.60 -1.64
N PHE A 38 0.24 -8.67 -1.07
CA PHE A 38 -0.15 -7.89 0.09
C PHE A 38 -0.22 -8.78 1.32
N TYR A 39 0.39 -8.34 2.42
CA TYR A 39 0.43 -9.06 3.69
C TYR A 39 -0.09 -8.16 4.81
N LYS A 40 -0.85 -8.76 5.74
CA LYS A 40 -1.08 -8.13 7.04
C LYS A 40 0.05 -8.50 7.99
N GLY A 41 0.31 -7.67 8.99
CA GLY A 41 1.33 -7.94 10.01
C GLY A 41 1.13 -7.09 11.26
N ILE A 42 2.02 -7.29 12.24
CA ILE A 42 2.11 -6.44 13.43
C ILE A 42 3.57 -6.07 13.67
N ILE A 43 3.87 -4.78 13.72
CA ILE A 43 5.20 -4.23 14.03
C ILE A 43 5.12 -3.51 15.38
N LYS A 44 6.20 -3.55 16.17
CA LYS A 44 6.31 -2.79 17.42
C LYS A 44 7.01 -1.46 17.13
N LEU A 45 6.27 -0.36 17.14
CA LEU A 45 6.79 1.00 16.94
C LEU A 45 6.75 1.75 18.27
N SER A 46 7.90 2.24 18.74
CA SER A 46 8.01 2.99 20.00
C SER A 46 7.31 2.31 21.19
N GLY A 47 7.42 0.98 21.29
CA GLY A 47 6.77 0.21 22.34
C GLY A 47 5.34 -0.28 22.03
N LYS A 48 4.64 0.34 21.08
CA LYS A 48 3.24 0.05 20.73
C LYS A 48 3.13 -0.98 19.61
N ARG A 49 2.17 -1.91 19.72
CA ARG A 49 1.82 -2.84 18.64
C ARG A 49 0.99 -2.10 17.59
N THR A 50 1.50 -2.04 16.37
CA THR A 50 0.86 -1.38 15.23
C THR A 50 0.49 -2.43 14.19
N HIS A 51 -0.78 -2.46 13.78
CA HIS A 51 -1.23 -3.31 12.67
C HIS A 51 -0.79 -2.70 11.35
N VAL A 52 -0.15 -3.49 10.51
CA VAL A 52 0.40 -3.03 9.24
C VAL A 52 -0.13 -3.82 8.06
N LEU A 53 -0.25 -3.12 6.95
CA LEU A 53 -0.39 -3.63 5.60
C LEU A 53 0.97 -3.47 4.91
N ILE A 54 1.50 -4.56 4.38
CA ILE A 54 2.79 -4.62 3.70
C ILE A 54 2.51 -5.00 2.25
N GLN A 55 2.84 -4.13 1.31
CA GLN A 55 2.84 -4.43 -0.12
C GLN A 55 4.26 -4.79 -0.51
N GLN A 56 4.47 -6.05 -0.89
CA GLN A 56 5.71 -6.53 -1.48
C GLN A 56 5.68 -6.29 -2.98
N ILE A 57 6.73 -5.69 -3.51
CA ILE A 57 6.86 -5.31 -4.91
C ILE A 57 8.07 -6.03 -5.48
N GLN A 58 7.87 -6.75 -6.59
CA GLN A 58 8.90 -7.55 -7.24
C GLN A 58 8.89 -7.36 -8.76
N GLY A 59 9.96 -7.79 -9.43
CA GLY A 59 9.98 -7.93 -10.89
C GLY A 59 10.42 -6.69 -11.66
N HIS A 60 10.04 -6.62 -12.93
CA HIS A 60 10.54 -5.63 -13.91
C HIS A 60 10.22 -4.17 -13.53
N VAL A 61 9.14 -3.94 -12.77
CA VAL A 61 8.75 -2.62 -12.26
C VAL A 61 9.83 -1.97 -11.39
N LEU A 62 10.65 -2.77 -10.71
CA LEU A 62 11.78 -2.25 -9.92
C LEU A 62 12.95 -1.80 -10.79
N LYS A 63 13.15 -2.43 -11.97
CA LYS A 63 14.31 -2.16 -12.83
C LYS A 63 14.26 -0.77 -13.48
N ALA A 64 13.06 -0.20 -13.63
CA ALA A 64 12.86 1.12 -14.24
C ALA A 64 13.10 2.30 -13.29
N LYS A 65 13.29 2.06 -11.98
CA LYS A 65 13.34 3.13 -10.97
C LYS A 65 14.50 2.95 -10.00
N SER A 66 15.26 4.01 -9.76
CA SER A 66 16.24 4.06 -8.67
C SER A 66 15.54 4.05 -7.30
N ASP A 67 16.25 3.58 -6.27
CA ASP A 67 15.73 3.59 -4.89
C ASP A 67 15.35 4.99 -4.43
N HIS A 68 16.16 6.00 -4.77
CA HIS A 68 15.88 7.40 -4.46
C HIS A 68 14.56 7.90 -5.07
N SER A 69 14.32 7.59 -6.35
CA SER A 69 13.08 7.98 -7.04
C SER A 69 11.86 7.34 -6.38
N TRP A 70 11.97 6.05 -6.04
CA TRP A 70 10.90 5.32 -5.39
C TRP A 70 10.60 5.87 -3.98
N VAL A 71 11.62 6.13 -3.16
CA VAL A 71 11.45 6.73 -1.83
C VAL A 71 10.82 8.13 -1.93
N LYS A 72 11.14 8.93 -2.96
CA LYS A 72 10.52 10.25 -3.17
C LYS A 72 9.01 10.13 -3.44
N GLU A 73 8.60 9.17 -4.27
CA GLU A 73 7.18 8.90 -4.53
C GLU A 73 6.46 8.44 -3.26
N LEU A 74 7.09 7.56 -2.49
CA LEU A 74 6.53 7.14 -1.20
C LEU A 74 6.33 8.32 -0.25
N ASN A 75 7.30 9.23 -0.14
CA ASN A 75 7.14 10.42 0.69
C ASN A 75 5.99 11.33 0.20
N THR A 76 5.74 11.38 -1.11
CA THR A 76 4.60 12.10 -1.68
C THR A 76 3.28 11.49 -1.21
N ILE A 77 3.15 10.17 -1.27
CA ILE A 77 1.97 9.45 -0.75
C ILE A 77 1.86 9.55 0.78
N ALA A 78 2.99 9.51 1.50
CA ALA A 78 3.02 9.60 2.96
C ALA A 78 2.47 10.93 3.50
N ALA A 79 2.64 12.01 2.73
CA ALA A 79 2.12 13.33 3.05
C ALA A 79 0.57 13.39 2.94
N MET A 80 -0.04 12.48 2.19
CA MET A 80 -1.48 12.43 1.97
C MET A 80 -2.21 11.83 3.17
N LYS A 81 -3.19 12.55 3.73
CA LYS A 81 -3.97 12.10 4.88
C LYS A 81 -5.46 12.13 4.57
N HIS A 82 -6.05 10.94 4.43
CA HIS A 82 -7.48 10.78 4.18
C HIS A 82 -7.99 9.50 4.83
N GLN A 83 -9.24 9.50 5.33
CA GLN A 83 -9.83 8.37 6.05
C GLN A 83 -9.90 7.07 5.22
N ASN A 84 -10.05 7.20 3.91
CA ASN A 84 -10.09 6.08 2.95
C ASN A 84 -8.75 5.82 2.26
N LEU A 85 -7.65 6.43 2.73
CA LEU A 85 -6.29 6.07 2.35
C LEU A 85 -5.62 5.32 3.49
N VAL A 86 -4.80 4.32 3.15
CA VAL A 86 -3.91 3.70 4.14
C VAL A 86 -2.78 4.67 4.46
N ASN A 87 -2.53 4.88 5.75
CA ASN A 87 -1.48 5.78 6.22
C ASN A 87 -0.11 5.13 6.00
N LEU A 88 0.67 5.59 5.02
CA LEU A 88 2.01 5.06 4.78
C LEU A 88 2.95 5.49 5.92
N ILE A 89 3.60 4.51 6.55
CA ILE A 89 4.46 4.72 7.72
C ILE A 89 5.92 4.34 7.48
N GLY A 90 6.20 3.56 6.44
CA GLY A 90 7.57 3.22 6.11
C GLY A 90 7.72 2.38 4.86
N TYR A 91 8.94 1.93 4.66
CA TYR A 91 9.35 1.13 3.52
C TYR A 91 10.51 0.21 3.85
N CYS A 92 10.78 -0.76 2.99
CA CYS A 92 12.00 -1.56 3.02
C CYS A 92 12.58 -1.68 1.61
N LEU A 93 13.89 -1.51 1.50
CA LEU A 93 14.66 -1.75 0.29
C LEU A 93 15.50 -3.01 0.55
N SER A 94 15.30 -4.05 -0.27
CA SER A 94 16.06 -5.29 -0.24
C SER A 94 16.46 -5.65 -1.67
N GLU A 95 17.51 -6.46 -1.84
CA GLU A 95 18.00 -6.80 -3.17
C GLU A 95 16.90 -7.44 -4.03
N GLY A 96 16.53 -6.77 -5.12
CA GLY A 96 15.50 -7.24 -6.05
C GLY A 96 14.05 -7.17 -5.54
N VAL A 97 13.81 -6.64 -4.33
CA VAL A 97 12.47 -6.53 -3.74
C VAL A 97 12.32 -5.23 -2.95
N ARG A 98 11.22 -4.50 -3.18
CA ARG A 98 10.86 -3.32 -2.38
C ARG A 98 9.56 -3.56 -1.62
N PHE A 99 9.39 -2.89 -0.49
CA PHE A 99 8.18 -3.01 0.31
C PHE A 99 7.65 -1.65 0.75
N ALA A 100 6.36 -1.41 0.56
CA ALA A 100 5.66 -0.30 1.20
C ALA A 100 4.93 -0.81 2.46
N VAL A 101 5.01 -0.04 3.54
CA VAL A 101 4.42 -0.39 4.83
C VAL A 101 3.46 0.71 5.25
N GLY A 102 2.17 0.36 5.32
CA GLY A 102 1.11 1.23 5.77
C GLY A 102 0.50 0.77 7.09
N GLU A 103 0.08 1.70 7.93
CA GLU A 103 -0.71 1.40 9.13
C GLU A 103 -2.15 1.08 8.72
N CYS A 104 -2.56 -0.17 8.92
CA CYS A 104 -3.93 -0.61 8.70
C CYS A 104 -4.24 -1.88 9.50
N LYS A 105 -5.38 -1.87 10.20
CA LYS A 105 -6.01 -3.09 10.71
C LYS A 105 -6.93 -3.67 9.64
N CYS A 106 -6.30 -4.26 8.62
CA CYS A 106 -6.96 -4.74 7.40
C CYS A 106 -7.43 -6.21 7.53
N TYR A 107 -8.62 -6.52 6.99
CA TYR A 107 -9.15 -7.87 6.89
C TYR A 107 -8.58 -8.61 5.68
N LYS A 108 -8.97 -8.19 4.48
CA LYS A 108 -8.62 -8.76 3.17
C LYS A 108 -8.67 -7.70 2.06
N SER A 109 -8.04 -7.96 0.91
CA SER A 109 -8.25 -7.13 -0.29
C SER A 109 -9.68 -7.29 -0.81
N LEU A 110 -10.19 -6.28 -1.51
CA LEU A 110 -11.50 -6.34 -2.16
C LEU A 110 -11.52 -7.47 -3.20
N SER A 111 -10.45 -7.67 -3.96
CA SER A 111 -10.31 -8.81 -4.89
C SER A 111 -10.53 -10.16 -4.20
N HIS A 112 -9.92 -10.37 -3.04
CA HIS A 112 -10.10 -11.60 -2.26
C HIS A 112 -11.54 -11.75 -1.72
N CYS A 113 -12.11 -10.66 -1.21
CA CYS A 113 -13.49 -10.62 -0.71
C CYS A 113 -14.52 -10.94 -1.80
N LEU A 114 -14.30 -10.44 -3.02
CA LEU A 114 -15.18 -10.69 -4.16
C LEU A 114 -15.09 -12.15 -4.63
N LEU A 115 -13.87 -12.70 -4.72
CA LEU A 115 -13.65 -14.10 -5.11
C LEU A 115 -14.28 -15.09 -4.11
N LYS A 116 -14.29 -14.77 -2.81
CA LYS A 116 -14.87 -15.62 -1.76
C LYS A 116 -16.33 -15.31 -1.46
N GLY A 117 -16.95 -14.35 -2.14
CA GLY A 117 -18.34 -13.95 -1.89
C GLY A 117 -18.58 -13.41 -0.47
N SER A 118 -17.54 -12.91 0.20
CA SER A 118 -17.59 -12.56 1.63
C SER A 118 -18.21 -11.19 1.94
N LEU A 119 -18.67 -10.46 0.91
CA LEU A 119 -19.30 -9.16 1.03
C LEU A 119 -20.71 -9.17 0.43
N SER A 120 -21.68 -8.70 1.21
CA SER A 120 -23.03 -8.38 0.73
C SER A 120 -22.99 -7.24 -0.29
N TRP A 121 -24.03 -7.15 -1.13
CA TRP A 121 -24.12 -6.09 -2.13
C TRP A 121 -23.97 -4.68 -1.54
N GLY A 122 -24.69 -4.38 -0.45
CA GLY A 122 -24.59 -3.09 0.22
C GLY A 122 -23.18 -2.78 0.71
N LYS A 123 -22.43 -3.78 1.20
CA LYS A 123 -21.04 -3.59 1.62
C LYS A 123 -20.09 -3.36 0.45
N ARG A 124 -20.33 -3.99 -0.70
CA ARG A 124 -19.56 -3.71 -1.93
C ARG A 124 -19.72 -2.25 -2.35
N LEU A 125 -20.95 -1.72 -2.33
CA LEU A 125 -21.22 -0.31 -2.64
C LEU A 125 -20.48 0.65 -1.69
N VAL A 126 -20.49 0.36 -0.38
CA VAL A 126 -19.73 1.15 0.61
C VAL A 126 -18.23 1.16 0.30
N VAL A 127 -17.63 0.00 0.05
CA VAL A 127 -16.19 -0.11 -0.23
C VAL A 127 -15.81 0.63 -1.51
N VAL A 128 -16.62 0.52 -2.57
CA VAL A 128 -16.36 1.24 -3.84
C VAL A 128 -16.51 2.75 -3.66
N GLN A 129 -17.53 3.20 -2.91
CA GLN A 129 -17.71 4.62 -2.61
C GLN A 129 -16.53 5.18 -1.81
N ASP A 130 -16.04 4.43 -0.82
CA ASP A 130 -14.88 4.78 -0.02
C ASP A 130 -13.61 4.89 -0.88
N ALA A 131 -13.39 3.95 -1.80
CA ALA A 131 -12.29 4.01 -2.77
C ALA A 131 -12.41 5.23 -3.69
N ALA A 132 -13.61 5.55 -4.17
CA ALA A 132 -13.86 6.74 -5.00
C ALA A 132 -13.55 8.05 -4.26
N ARG A 133 -13.91 8.17 -2.97
CA ARG A 133 -13.53 9.32 -2.13
C ARG A 133 -12.03 9.47 -2.01
N ALA A 134 -11.32 8.36 -1.79
CA ALA A 134 -9.87 8.34 -1.69
C ALA A 134 -9.20 8.83 -3.00
N LEU A 135 -9.70 8.37 -4.15
CA LEU A 135 -9.22 8.80 -5.47
C LEU A 135 -9.52 10.26 -5.76
N ALA A 136 -10.73 10.74 -5.46
CA ALA A 136 -11.08 12.15 -5.64
C ALA A 136 -10.11 13.06 -4.86
N TYR A 137 -9.84 12.72 -3.60
CA TYR A 137 -8.86 13.43 -2.78
C TYR A 137 -7.44 13.42 -3.38
N LEU A 138 -6.99 12.30 -3.94
CA LEU A 138 -5.70 12.21 -4.61
C LEU A 138 -5.65 13.07 -5.89
N HIS A 139 -6.72 13.08 -6.68
CA HIS A 139 -6.82 13.88 -7.90
C HIS A 139 -6.80 15.38 -7.63
N GLU A 140 -7.40 15.84 -6.54
CA GLU A 140 -7.30 17.25 -6.08
C GLU A 140 -5.85 17.67 -5.87
N HIS A 141 -4.97 16.72 -5.52
CA HIS A 141 -3.55 16.93 -5.30
C HIS A 141 -2.68 16.51 -6.50
N GLN A 142 -3.28 16.31 -7.68
CA GLN A 142 -2.60 15.91 -8.92
C GLN A 142 -1.86 14.57 -8.83
N ILE A 143 -2.29 13.68 -7.93
CA ILE A 143 -1.73 12.33 -7.78
C ILE A 143 -2.62 11.35 -8.55
N VAL A 144 -2.05 10.73 -9.59
CA VAL A 144 -2.72 9.67 -10.37
C VAL A 144 -2.17 8.32 -9.92
N LEU A 145 -3.07 7.46 -9.42
CA LEU A 145 -2.77 6.07 -9.08
C LEU A 145 -3.53 5.13 -10.01
N SER A 146 -2.95 3.97 -10.32
CA SER A 146 -3.71 2.85 -10.87
C SER A 146 -4.75 2.41 -9.83
N LEU A 147 -5.98 2.14 -10.24
CA LEU A 147 -6.97 1.52 -9.35
C LEU A 147 -7.11 0.05 -9.69
N SER A 148 -6.90 -0.82 -8.71
CA SER A 148 -7.19 -2.24 -8.82
C SER A 148 -8.01 -2.70 -7.62
N SER A 149 -8.85 -3.71 -7.81
CA SER A 149 -9.55 -4.36 -6.70
C SER A 149 -8.58 -5.00 -5.69
N SER A 150 -7.32 -5.21 -6.05
CA SER A 150 -6.28 -5.69 -5.14
C SER A 150 -5.62 -4.58 -4.31
N SER A 151 -5.61 -3.34 -4.77
CA SER A 151 -5.10 -2.19 -4.00
C SER A 151 -6.17 -1.58 -3.07
N ILE A 152 -7.43 -1.97 -3.22
CA ILE A 152 -8.47 -1.67 -2.23
C ILE A 152 -8.49 -2.76 -1.17
N VAL A 153 -8.33 -2.37 0.09
CA VAL A 153 -8.42 -3.26 1.25
C VAL A 153 -9.66 -2.91 2.07
N VAL A 154 -10.29 -3.95 2.60
CA VAL A 154 -11.40 -3.81 3.54
C VAL A 154 -10.81 -3.85 4.94
N ASP A 155 -11.04 -2.79 5.71
CA ASP A 155 -10.64 -2.75 7.11
C ASP A 155 -11.62 -3.52 8.01
N ASN A 156 -11.28 -3.64 9.29
CA ASN A 156 -12.12 -4.35 10.25
C ASN A 156 -13.49 -3.70 10.51
N ASP A 157 -13.66 -2.43 10.16
CA ASP A 157 -14.94 -1.72 10.27
C ASP A 157 -15.78 -1.85 8.98
N LEU A 158 -15.32 -2.73 8.06
CA LEU A 158 -15.91 -2.98 6.74
C LEU A 158 -15.97 -1.71 5.87
N LYS A 159 -14.95 -0.86 6.00
CA LYS A 159 -14.73 0.32 5.16
C LYS A 159 -13.65 0.05 4.13
N GLY A 160 -13.76 0.74 3.00
CA GLY A 160 -12.74 0.70 1.95
C GLY A 160 -11.57 1.60 2.30
N LYS A 161 -10.35 1.08 2.16
CA LYS A 161 -9.13 1.88 2.15
C LYS A 161 -8.32 1.55 0.91
N LEU A 162 -7.84 2.58 0.23
CA LEU A 162 -6.92 2.44 -0.90
C LEU A 162 -5.48 2.39 -0.36
N PHE A 163 -4.74 1.38 -0.79
CA PHE A 163 -3.31 1.24 -0.59
C PHE A 163 -2.68 0.87 -1.93
N ASP A 164 -2.26 1.89 -2.65
CA ASP A 164 -1.54 1.73 -3.89
C ASP A 164 -0.35 2.67 -3.92
N LEU A 165 0.64 2.31 -4.75
CA LEU A 165 1.75 3.18 -5.06
C LEU A 165 1.53 3.81 -6.43
N PRO A 166 2.15 4.96 -6.71
CA PRO A 166 2.21 5.47 -8.07
C PRO A 166 2.83 4.40 -8.96
N SER A 167 2.02 3.74 -9.77
CA SER A 167 2.52 3.05 -10.95
C SER A 167 3.29 4.11 -11.71
N SER A 168 4.61 3.95 -11.83
CA SER A 168 5.43 4.80 -12.69
C SER A 168 4.66 5.00 -13.98
N ARG A 169 4.23 6.23 -14.25
CA ARG A 169 3.84 6.75 -15.56
C ARG A 169 3.66 5.63 -16.61
N LEU A 170 2.42 5.23 -16.88
CA LEU A 170 2.14 4.75 -18.24
C LEU A 170 2.72 5.83 -19.17
N ASP A 171 3.64 5.43 -20.03
CA ASP A 171 4.40 6.25 -20.97
C ASP A 171 3.82 7.65 -21.15
N THR A 172 4.50 8.68 -20.65
CA THR A 172 4.38 9.99 -21.30
C THR A 172 5.20 9.94 -22.57
N SER A 173 4.80 9.10 -23.52
CA SER A 173 4.93 9.46 -24.92
C SER A 173 3.97 10.63 -25.11
N PRO A 174 4.41 11.78 -25.66
CA PRO A 174 3.48 12.85 -25.98
C PRO A 174 2.36 12.26 -26.83
N VAL A 175 1.11 12.59 -26.49
CA VAL A 175 0.00 12.40 -27.42
C VAL A 175 0.34 13.29 -28.61
N SER A 176 0.87 12.70 -29.68
CA SER A 176 0.91 13.35 -30.96
C SER A 176 -0.54 13.60 -31.36
N ILE A 177 -0.93 14.88 -31.31
CA ILE A 177 -2.18 15.38 -31.89
C ILE A 177 -2.00 15.42 -33.41
#